data_AF-A0AB73Q025-F1
#
_entry.id   AF-A0AB73Q025-F1
#
_cell.length_a   1.000
_cell.length_b   1.000
_cell.length_c   1.000
_cell.angle_alpha   90.00
_cell.angle_beta   90.00
_cell.angle_gamma   90.00
#
_symmetry.space_group_name_H-M   'P 1'
#
loop_
_entity.id
_entity.type
_entity.pdbx_description
1 polymer ?
#
loop_
_entity_poly.entity_id
_entity_poly.type
_entity_poly.pdbx_seq_one_letter_code
_entity_poly.pdbx_strand_id
1 'polypeptide(L)'
;MQCSELVALDDLDPIQRYEVMANKSGAVEFMDLIMKHLFVVDKKLSSYGFKSPIYILDDSSIFKLINNKDKVISEGEFKKVIFLIHQSQLVYRFTTARKFRIADTSTKQLRINSWGRLYCETLALKTCSQDLHKIQLEIDQLFEEADQIYQKVVKAFHDIDQVDGSSELVKSYNTQLLIKVVC
;
A
#
# COMPACT_ATOMS: atom_id res chain seq x y z
N MET A 1 -20.79 8.79 10.38
CA MET A 1 -21.58 8.04 9.39
C MET A 1 -22.70 7.36 10.17
N GLN A 2 -23.96 7.59 9.79
CA GLN A 2 -25.10 6.95 10.46
C GLN A 2 -25.21 5.48 10.02
N CYS A 3 -25.82 4.60 10.83
CA CYS A 3 -25.93 3.17 10.49
C CYS A 3 -26.62 2.92 9.14
N SER A 4 -27.63 3.73 8.79
CA SER A 4 -28.31 3.66 7.49
C SER A 4 -27.38 3.91 6.31
N GLU A 5 -26.41 4.82 6.46
CA GLU A 5 -25.42 5.09 5.42
C GLU A 5 -24.42 3.94 5.26
N LEU A 6 -24.09 3.24 6.36
CA LEU A 6 -23.20 2.09 6.30
C LEU A 6 -23.83 0.92 5.56
N VAL A 7 -25.13 0.68 5.77
CA VAL A 7 -25.88 -0.36 5.03
C VAL A 7 -25.91 -0.04 3.54
N ALA A 8 -26.21 1.20 3.17
CA ALA A 8 -26.23 1.61 1.76
C ALA A 8 -24.87 1.48 1.06
N LEU A 9 -23.76 1.58 1.80
CA LEU A 9 -22.42 1.36 1.26
C LEU A 9 -22.08 -0.12 1.11
N ASP A 10 -22.68 -1.01 1.89
CA ASP A 10 -22.41 -2.45 1.85
C ASP A 10 -22.91 -3.09 0.55
N ASP A 11 -24.04 -2.60 0.04
CA ASP A 11 -24.64 -3.05 -1.23
C ASP A 11 -23.85 -2.63 -2.48
N LEU A 12 -22.91 -1.68 -2.34
CA LEU A 12 -22.06 -1.23 -3.45
C LEU A 12 -20.85 -2.14 -3.65
N ASP A 13 -20.42 -2.27 -4.89
CA ASP A 13 -19.10 -2.87 -5.16
C ASP A 13 -17.97 -1.96 -4.62
N PRO A 14 -16.75 -2.50 -4.42
CA PRO A 14 -15.65 -1.75 -3.83
C PRO A 14 -15.27 -0.44 -4.56
N ILE A 15 -15.41 -0.40 -5.89
CA ILE A 15 -15.08 0.81 -6.69
C ILE A 15 -16.18 1.86 -6.50
N GLN A 16 -17.44 1.46 -6.59
CA GLN A 16 -18.57 2.36 -6.32
C GLN A 16 -18.51 2.92 -4.89
N ARG A 17 -18.18 2.06 -3.92
CA ARG A 17 -18.00 2.45 -2.52
C ARG A 17 -16.87 3.47 -2.37
N TYR A 18 -15.74 3.25 -3.04
CA TYR A 18 -14.63 4.20 -3.09
C TYR A 18 -15.08 5.55 -3.63
N GLU A 19 -15.76 5.59 -4.78
CA GLU A 19 -16.20 6.83 -5.42
C GLU A 19 -17.16 7.62 -4.51
N VAL A 20 -18.12 6.96 -3.87
CA VAL A 20 -19.04 7.61 -2.91
C VAL A 20 -18.28 8.18 -1.71
N MET A 21 -17.37 7.39 -1.11
CA MET A 21 -16.58 7.84 0.04
C MET A 21 -15.63 9.00 -0.30
N ALA A 22 -14.98 8.93 -1.46
CA ALA A 22 -14.06 9.93 -1.95
C ALA A 22 -14.77 11.26 -2.21
N ASN A 23 -15.93 11.22 -2.87
CA ASN A 23 -16.75 12.41 -3.13
C ASN A 23 -17.31 13.02 -1.84
N LYS A 24 -17.88 12.20 -0.93
CA LYS A 24 -18.42 12.70 0.36
C LYS A 24 -17.35 13.34 1.24
N SER A 25 -16.11 12.85 1.18
CA SER A 25 -14.99 13.39 1.98
C SER A 25 -14.26 14.56 1.32
N GLY A 26 -14.51 14.82 0.03
CA GLY A 26 -13.75 15.80 -0.76
C GLY A 26 -12.29 15.40 -0.97
N ALA A 27 -11.93 14.14 -0.75
CA ALA A 27 -10.55 13.65 -0.74
C ALA A 27 -10.15 12.89 -2.01
N VAL A 28 -10.94 12.99 -3.09
CA VAL A 28 -10.76 12.23 -4.35
C VAL A 28 -9.32 12.27 -4.85
N GLU A 29 -8.76 13.46 -5.06
CA GLU A 29 -7.40 13.60 -5.60
C GLU A 29 -6.34 12.93 -4.71
N PHE A 30 -6.51 13.00 -3.40
CA PHE A 30 -5.55 12.44 -2.47
C PHE A 30 -5.70 10.91 -2.32
N MET A 31 -6.93 10.40 -2.35
CA MET A 31 -7.18 8.97 -2.41
C MET A 31 -6.57 8.38 -3.69
N ASP A 32 -6.77 9.04 -4.84
CA ASP A 32 -6.23 8.62 -6.13
C ASP A 32 -4.70 8.64 -6.12
N LEU A 33 -4.09 9.65 -5.49
CA LEU A 33 -2.65 9.73 -5.33
C LEU A 33 -2.09 8.53 -4.55
N ILE A 34 -2.72 8.17 -3.42
CA ILE A 34 -2.31 7.01 -2.63
C ILE A 34 -2.49 5.71 -3.43
N MET A 35 -3.62 5.56 -4.13
CA MET A 35 -3.90 4.38 -4.94
C MET A 35 -2.90 4.20 -6.08
N LYS A 36 -2.51 5.29 -6.76
CA LYS A 36 -1.47 5.26 -7.81
C LYS A 36 -0.12 4.80 -7.25
N HIS A 37 0.32 5.35 -6.10
CA HIS A 37 1.56 4.93 -5.46
C HIS A 37 1.52 3.46 -5.05
N LEU A 38 0.44 3.03 -4.40
CA LEU A 38 0.25 1.63 -4.00
C LEU A 38 0.29 0.68 -5.19
N PHE A 39 -0.32 1.05 -6.30
CA PHE A 39 -0.35 0.23 -7.51
C PHE A 39 1.03 0.08 -8.14
N VAL A 40 1.80 1.16 -8.24
CA VAL A 40 3.17 1.11 -8.77
C VAL A 40 4.08 0.30 -7.84
N VAL A 41 3.97 0.50 -6.53
CA VAL A 41 4.71 -0.31 -5.53
C VAL A 41 4.34 -1.79 -5.63
N ASP A 42 3.05 -2.14 -5.75
CA ASP A 42 2.60 -3.53 -5.90
C ASP A 42 3.17 -4.18 -7.16
N LYS A 43 3.17 -3.47 -8.29
CA LYS A 43 3.79 -3.93 -9.53
C LYS A 43 5.28 -4.16 -9.38
N LYS A 44 5.99 -3.22 -8.78
CA LYS A 44 7.44 -3.33 -8.58
C LYS A 44 7.78 -4.47 -7.63
N LEU A 45 7.11 -4.57 -6.48
CA LEU A 45 7.30 -5.69 -5.56
C LEU A 45 7.01 -7.04 -6.23
N SER A 46 5.98 -7.12 -7.08
CA SER A 46 5.66 -8.34 -7.82
C SER A 46 6.75 -8.75 -8.81
N SER A 47 7.54 -7.80 -9.35
CA SER A 47 8.64 -8.12 -10.27
C SER A 47 9.88 -8.69 -9.56
N TYR A 48 9.97 -8.61 -8.23
CA TYR A 48 11.09 -9.14 -7.44
C TYR A 48 10.96 -10.64 -7.11
N GLY A 49 9.91 -11.31 -7.61
CA GLY A 49 9.84 -12.78 -7.59
C GLY A 49 9.49 -13.43 -6.24
N PHE A 50 8.79 -12.71 -5.36
CA PHE A 50 8.31 -13.29 -4.11
C PHE A 50 7.22 -14.36 -4.36
N LYS A 51 7.29 -15.49 -3.64
CA LYS A 51 6.36 -16.64 -3.78
C LYS A 51 4.97 -16.44 -3.16
N SER A 52 4.84 -15.54 -2.20
CA SER A 52 3.61 -15.28 -1.46
C SER A 52 3.17 -13.84 -1.66
N PRO A 53 1.90 -13.52 -1.36
CA PRO A 53 1.45 -12.15 -1.46
C PRO A 53 2.22 -11.25 -0.47
N ILE A 54 3.02 -10.35 -1.03
CA ILE A 54 3.84 -9.41 -0.27
C ILE A 54 2.93 -8.33 0.30
N TYR A 55 3.19 -7.90 1.52
CA TYR A 55 2.58 -6.73 2.10
C TYR A 55 3.64 -5.68 2.39
N ILE A 56 3.27 -4.42 2.20
CA ILE A 56 4.03 -3.29 2.71
C ILE A 56 3.86 -3.30 4.23
N LEU A 57 4.97 -3.25 4.95
CA LEU A 57 4.99 -3.14 6.40
C LEU A 57 4.87 -1.69 6.80
N ASP A 58 3.80 -1.38 7.53
CA ASP A 58 3.46 -0.05 8.04
C ASP A 58 3.02 0.95 6.95
N ASP A 59 2.05 1.77 7.32
CA ASP A 59 1.52 2.87 6.52
C ASP A 59 2.60 3.94 6.25
N SER A 60 3.59 4.06 7.15
CA SER A 60 4.65 5.07 7.06
C SER A 60 5.49 4.98 5.79
N SER A 61 5.63 3.79 5.20
CA SER A 61 6.34 3.60 3.93
C SER A 61 5.68 4.39 2.79
N ILE A 62 4.36 4.32 2.67
CA ILE A 62 3.61 5.05 1.64
C ILE A 62 3.50 6.53 1.99
N PHE A 63 3.29 6.85 3.27
CA PHE A 63 3.25 8.24 3.71
C PHE A 63 4.54 8.99 3.36
N LYS A 64 5.71 8.42 3.67
CA LYS A 64 7.01 9.03 3.35
C LYS A 64 7.25 9.13 1.85
N LEU A 65 6.83 8.12 1.08
CA LEU A 65 6.95 8.15 -0.38
C LEU A 65 6.21 9.35 -0.98
N ILE A 66 5.00 9.62 -0.50
CA ILE A 66 4.17 10.74 -0.96
C ILE A 66 4.67 12.09 -0.41
N ASN A 67 5.03 12.13 0.88
CA ASN A 67 5.39 13.35 1.59
C ASN A 67 6.86 13.78 1.39
N ASN A 68 7.65 13.02 0.63
CA ASN A 68 9.02 13.39 0.25
C ASN A 68 9.08 14.51 -0.80
N LYS A 69 7.94 15.07 -1.23
CA LYS A 69 7.85 16.10 -2.27
C LYS A 69 6.84 17.16 -1.88
N ASP A 70 7.28 18.42 -1.81
CA ASP A 70 6.62 19.76 -1.71
C ASP A 70 5.14 19.92 -1.23
N LYS A 71 4.26 18.93 -1.40
CA LYS A 71 2.98 18.81 -0.71
C LYS A 71 3.20 18.26 0.70
N VAL A 72 3.25 19.16 1.68
CA VAL A 72 3.23 18.80 3.09
C VAL A 72 1.83 18.29 3.45
N ILE A 73 1.67 16.97 3.53
CA ILE A 73 0.45 16.35 4.01
C ILE A 73 0.67 15.94 5.46
N SER A 74 -0.27 16.27 6.34
CA SER A 74 -0.15 15.82 7.72
C SER A 74 -0.34 14.30 7.81
N GLU A 75 0.38 13.66 8.73
CA GLU A 75 0.20 12.22 8.99
C GLU A 75 -1.25 11.90 9.40
N GLY A 76 -1.92 12.83 10.08
CA GLY A 76 -3.33 12.70 10.44
C GLY A 76 -4.27 12.67 9.24
N GLU A 77 -4.04 13.51 8.22
CA GLU A 77 -4.80 13.47 6.97
C GLU A 77 -4.52 12.18 6.20
N PHE A 78 -3.25 11.78 6.08
CA PHE A 78 -2.89 10.52 5.44
C PHE A 78 -3.61 9.34 6.10
N LYS A 79 -3.59 9.26 7.45
CA LYS A 79 -4.26 8.20 8.21
C LYS A 79 -5.77 8.17 7.98
N LYS A 80 -6.43 9.33 7.88
CA LYS A 80 -7.86 9.42 7.52
C LYS A 80 -8.10 8.88 6.13
N VAL A 81 -7.28 9.29 5.16
CA VAL A 81 -7.47 8.92 3.75
C VAL A 81 -7.19 7.45 3.50
N ILE A 82 -6.09 6.88 4.02
CA ILE A 82 -5.82 5.44 3.90
C ILE A 82 -6.89 4.60 4.62
N PHE A 83 -7.49 5.12 5.69
CA PHE A 83 -8.62 4.47 6.34
C PHE A 83 -9.84 4.43 5.43
N LEU A 84 -10.19 5.52 4.73
CA LEU A 84 -11.28 5.53 3.75
C LEU A 84 -11.02 4.54 2.60
N ILE A 85 -9.79 4.51 2.07
CA ILE A 85 -9.39 3.54 1.05
C ILE A 85 -9.57 2.10 1.58
N HIS A 86 -9.20 1.83 2.83
CA HIS A 86 -9.43 0.52 3.43
C HIS A 86 -10.93 0.19 3.57
N GLN A 87 -11.76 1.13 4.03
CA GLN A 87 -13.22 0.93 4.13
C GLN A 87 -13.87 0.72 2.77
N SER A 88 -13.31 1.28 1.70
CA SER A 88 -13.76 1.01 0.33
C SER A 88 -13.46 -0.43 -0.15
N GLN A 89 -12.67 -1.20 0.61
CA GLN A 89 -12.22 -2.56 0.25
C GLN A 89 -11.40 -2.64 -1.05
N LEU A 90 -10.67 -1.58 -1.42
CA LEU A 90 -9.66 -1.64 -2.50
C LEU A 90 -8.28 -2.13 -2.02
N VAL A 91 -8.05 -2.13 -0.71
CA VAL A 91 -6.79 -2.57 -0.09
C VAL A 91 -7.04 -3.49 1.09
N TYR A 92 -6.16 -4.47 1.26
CA TYR A 92 -6.03 -5.21 2.51
C TYR A 92 -5.18 -4.41 3.48
N ARG A 93 -5.78 -4.00 4.61
CA ARG A 93 -5.09 -3.31 5.70
C ARG A 93 -5.49 -3.87 7.04
N PHE A 94 -4.57 -4.55 7.73
CA PHE A 94 -4.85 -5.20 9.02
C PHE A 94 -3.58 -5.28 9.89
N THR A 95 -3.70 -5.72 11.14
CA THR A 95 -2.56 -5.76 12.07
C THR A 95 -1.57 -6.86 11.71
N THR A 96 -0.28 -6.55 11.80
CA THR A 96 0.81 -7.51 11.52
C THR A 96 0.97 -8.54 12.64
N ALA A 97 0.59 -8.19 13.87
CA ALA A 97 1.03 -8.91 15.07
C ALA A 97 0.74 -10.41 15.06
N ARG A 98 -0.48 -10.81 14.68
CA ARG A 98 -0.84 -12.24 14.67
C ARG A 98 -0.34 -12.96 13.42
N LYS A 99 -0.42 -12.31 12.26
CA LYS A 99 -0.07 -12.93 10.98
C LYS A 99 1.44 -13.14 10.84
N PHE A 100 2.23 -12.19 11.33
CA PHE A 100 3.69 -12.16 11.15
C PHE A 100 4.47 -12.20 12.46
N ARG A 101 3.79 -12.50 13.59
CA ARG A 101 4.41 -12.60 14.92
C ARG A 101 5.21 -11.36 15.34
N ILE A 102 4.76 -10.18 14.90
CA ILE A 102 5.36 -8.90 15.28
C ILE A 102 4.80 -8.48 16.65
N ALA A 103 5.68 -8.07 17.57
CA ALA A 103 5.27 -7.72 18.93
C ALA A 103 4.34 -6.50 18.99
N ASP A 104 4.55 -5.52 18.10
CA ASP A 104 3.69 -4.33 18.03
C ASP A 104 2.31 -4.67 17.44
N THR A 105 1.29 -4.53 18.28
CA THR A 105 -0.12 -4.77 17.94
C THR A 105 -0.78 -3.65 17.14
N SER A 106 -0.14 -2.49 17.04
CA SER A 106 -0.68 -1.31 16.35
C SER A 106 -0.26 -1.22 14.88
N THR A 107 0.92 -1.74 14.54
CA THR A 107 1.45 -1.75 13.18
C THR A 107 0.49 -2.46 12.21
N LYS A 108 0.20 -1.78 11.11
CA LYS A 108 -0.62 -2.31 10.02
C LYS A 108 0.26 -2.81 8.89
N GLN A 109 -0.22 -3.81 8.18
CA GLN A 109 0.29 -4.18 6.87
C GLN A 109 -0.68 -3.70 5.80
N LEU A 110 -0.17 -3.40 4.62
CA LEU A 110 -0.95 -2.84 3.53
C LEU A 110 -0.62 -3.56 2.21
N ARG A 111 -1.64 -3.92 1.46
CA ARG A 111 -1.50 -4.44 0.08
C ARG A 111 -2.71 -4.06 -0.75
N ILE A 112 -2.51 -3.68 -2.00
CA ILE A 112 -3.62 -3.56 -2.94
C ILE A 112 -4.25 -4.93 -3.20
N ASN A 113 -5.57 -4.98 -3.38
CA ASN A 113 -6.26 -6.22 -3.75
C ASN A 113 -6.67 -6.21 -5.24
N SER A 114 -7.42 -7.22 -5.67
CA SER A 114 -7.87 -7.33 -7.07
C SER A 114 -8.74 -6.15 -7.50
N TRP A 115 -9.64 -5.66 -6.64
CA TRP A 115 -10.46 -4.49 -6.92
C TRP A 115 -9.65 -3.21 -6.99
N GLY A 116 -8.68 -3.02 -6.09
CA GLY A 116 -7.78 -1.88 -6.15
C GLY A 116 -6.92 -1.88 -7.42
N ARG A 117 -6.44 -3.04 -7.87
CA ARG A 117 -5.73 -3.15 -9.16
C ARG A 117 -6.62 -2.79 -10.33
N LEU A 118 -7.83 -3.35 -10.39
CA LEU A 118 -8.82 -3.04 -11.42
C LEU A 118 -9.14 -1.54 -11.46
N TYR A 119 -9.30 -0.93 -10.29
CA TYR A 119 -9.52 0.51 -10.15
C TYR A 119 -8.36 1.32 -10.75
N CYS A 120 -7.11 1.02 -10.35
CA CYS A 120 -5.94 1.74 -10.83
C CYS A 120 -5.69 1.52 -12.33
N GLU A 121 -5.94 0.33 -12.86
CA GLU A 121 -5.88 0.05 -14.30
C GLU A 121 -6.90 0.90 -15.06
N THR A 122 -8.14 0.96 -14.56
CA THR A 122 -9.19 1.81 -15.14
C THR A 122 -8.85 3.30 -15.03
N LEU A 123 -8.30 3.74 -13.88
CA LEU A 123 -7.86 5.11 -13.67
C LEU A 123 -6.71 5.48 -14.61
N ALA A 124 -5.75 4.58 -14.81
CA ALA A 124 -4.62 4.76 -15.73
C ALA A 124 -5.09 4.88 -17.19
N LEU A 125 -6.18 4.21 -17.56
CA LEU A 125 -6.82 4.37 -18.87
C LEU A 125 -7.58 5.71 -19.00
N LYS A 126 -8.11 6.24 -17.88
CA LYS A 126 -8.93 7.46 -17.84
C LYS A 126 -8.14 8.76 -17.62
N THR A 127 -6.99 8.72 -16.97
CA THR A 127 -6.20 9.90 -16.57
C THR A 127 -4.90 10.01 -17.35
N CYS A 128 -4.40 11.23 -17.53
CA CYS A 128 -3.18 11.53 -18.29
C CYS A 128 -2.01 10.63 -17.82
N SER A 129 -1.40 9.91 -18.76
CA SER A 129 -0.33 8.93 -18.52
C SER A 129 0.90 9.50 -17.80
N GLN A 130 1.05 10.83 -17.80
CA GLN A 130 2.23 11.53 -17.30
C GLN A 130 2.41 11.44 -15.77
N ASP A 131 1.35 11.55 -14.98
CA ASP A 131 1.46 11.47 -13.51
C ASP A 131 1.86 10.07 -13.05
N LEU A 132 1.23 9.05 -13.63
CA LEU A 132 1.54 7.66 -13.31
C LEU A 132 2.95 7.30 -13.77
N HIS A 133 3.38 7.79 -14.95
CA HIS A 133 4.73 7.60 -15.43
C HIS A 133 5.78 8.25 -14.52
N LYS A 134 5.50 9.46 -14.02
CA LYS A 134 6.38 10.12 -13.05
C LYS A 134 6.50 9.31 -11.75
N ILE A 135 5.39 8.85 -11.19
CA ILE A 135 5.37 7.99 -10.00
C ILE A 135 6.14 6.68 -10.26
N GLN A 136 5.99 6.10 -11.45
CA GLN A 136 6.71 4.91 -11.89
C GLN A 136 8.23 5.13 -11.87
N LEU A 137 8.73 6.19 -12.51
CA LEU A 137 10.16 6.51 -12.53
C LEU A 137 10.73 6.73 -11.13
N GLU A 138 9.98 7.42 -10.26
CA GLU A 138 10.41 7.70 -8.89
C GLU A 138 10.53 6.42 -8.05
N ILE A 139 9.56 5.52 -8.17
CA ILE A 139 9.58 4.24 -7.47
C ILE A 139 10.65 3.33 -8.08
N ASP A 140 10.83 3.33 -9.40
CA ASP A 140 11.89 2.54 -10.05
C ASP A 140 13.28 2.94 -9.53
N GLN A 141 13.58 4.24 -9.49
CA GLN A 141 14.83 4.75 -8.94
C GLN A 141 15.04 4.31 -7.48
N LEU A 142 14.00 4.41 -6.65
CA LEU A 142 14.08 3.99 -5.25
C LEU A 142 14.39 2.50 -5.08
N PHE A 143 13.79 1.66 -5.93
CA PHE A 143 14.03 0.23 -5.91
C PHE A 143 15.41 -0.12 -6.47
N GLU A 144 15.90 0.60 -7.47
CA GLU A 144 17.26 0.44 -8.01
C GLU A 144 18.32 0.77 -6.96
N GLU A 145 18.15 1.88 -6.21
CA GLU A 145 19.06 2.27 -5.13
C GLU A 145 19.12 1.23 -4.00
N ALA A 146 18.02 0.52 -3.77
CA ALA A 146 17.88 -0.48 -2.72
C ALA A 146 17.90 -1.93 -3.24
N ASP A 147 18.26 -2.16 -4.52
CA ASP A 147 18.04 -3.43 -5.20
C ASP A 147 18.70 -4.60 -4.46
N GLN A 148 19.96 -4.43 -4.06
CA GLN A 148 20.70 -5.45 -3.30
C GLN A 148 20.03 -5.84 -1.99
N ILE A 149 19.33 -4.91 -1.33
CA ILE A 149 18.61 -5.19 -0.09
C ILE A 149 17.31 -5.92 -0.40
N TYR A 150 16.56 -5.52 -1.43
CA TYR A 150 15.37 -6.27 -1.85
C TYR A 150 15.68 -7.70 -2.27
N GLN A 151 16.76 -7.93 -3.01
CA GLN A 151 17.19 -9.30 -3.37
C GLN A 151 17.51 -10.15 -2.14
N LYS A 152 18.17 -9.57 -1.12
CA LYS A 152 18.41 -10.25 0.15
C LYS A 152 17.11 -10.56 0.90
N VAL A 153 16.13 -9.66 0.86
CA VAL A 153 14.80 -9.89 1.45
C VAL A 153 14.04 -11.01 0.74
N VAL A 154 14.02 -11.00 -0.60
CA VAL A 154 13.41 -12.08 -1.40
C VAL A 154 14.02 -13.43 -1.06
N LYS A 155 15.35 -13.50 -1.03
CA LYS A 155 16.08 -14.72 -0.65
C LYS A 155 15.72 -15.17 0.76
N ALA A 156 15.71 -14.25 1.73
CA ALA A 156 15.32 -14.57 3.10
C ALA A 156 13.91 -15.16 3.17
N PHE A 157 12.93 -14.62 2.43
CA PHE A 157 11.58 -15.19 2.40
C PHE A 157 11.49 -16.52 1.64
N HIS A 158 12.41 -16.81 0.71
CA HIS A 158 12.49 -18.13 0.09
C HIS A 158 13.05 -19.19 1.02
N ASP A 159 13.97 -18.79 1.90
CA ASP A 159 14.67 -19.69 2.83
C ASP A 159 13.85 -19.94 4.11
N ILE A 160 12.84 -19.12 4.42
CA ILE A 160 11.93 -19.31 5.55
C ILE A 160 10.69 -20.09 5.06
N ASP A 161 10.60 -21.36 5.44
CA ASP A 161 9.45 -22.24 5.13
C ASP A 161 8.11 -21.80 5.77
N GLN A 162 8.12 -20.77 6.63
CA GLN A 162 6.94 -20.22 7.29
C GLN A 162 6.81 -18.71 7.10
N VAL A 163 5.56 -18.24 7.13
CA VAL A 163 5.20 -16.81 7.22
C VAL A 163 5.71 -16.25 8.55
N ASP A 164 6.97 -15.80 8.59
CA ASP A 164 7.60 -15.24 9.78
C ASP A 164 8.27 -13.89 9.49
N GLY A 165 7.43 -12.85 9.41
CA GLY A 165 7.89 -11.46 9.37
C GLY A 165 8.59 -11.00 10.66
N SER A 166 8.70 -11.86 11.68
CA SER A 166 9.49 -11.59 12.89
C SER A 166 10.96 -12.01 12.78
N SER A 167 11.37 -12.62 11.67
CA SER A 167 12.77 -12.95 11.40
C SER A 167 13.67 -11.72 11.60
N GLU A 168 14.64 -11.82 12.52
CA GLU A 168 15.59 -10.74 12.80
C GLU A 168 16.36 -10.32 11.53
N LEU A 169 16.55 -11.26 10.60
CA LEU A 169 17.17 -10.97 9.31
C LEU A 169 16.31 -10.02 8.46
N VAL A 170 15.01 -10.34 8.30
CA VAL A 170 14.07 -9.49 7.54
C VAL A 170 13.88 -8.14 8.23
N LYS A 171 13.81 -8.11 9.57
CA LYS A 171 13.79 -6.85 10.34
C LYS A 171 15.03 -6.00 10.04
N SER A 172 16.21 -6.60 10.02
CA SER A 172 17.47 -5.89 9.74
C SER A 172 17.56 -5.32 8.33
N TYR A 173 16.91 -5.97 7.34
CA TYR A 173 16.81 -5.43 6.00
C TYR A 173 15.77 -4.30 5.92
N ASN A 174 14.62 -4.46 6.57
CA ASN A 174 13.59 -3.43 6.62
C ASN A 174 14.05 -2.12 7.28
N THR A 175 15.09 -2.10 8.11
CA THR A 175 15.66 -0.83 8.63
C THR A 175 16.40 -0.03 7.56
N GLN A 176 16.76 -0.65 6.43
CA GLN A 176 17.48 -0.04 5.31
C GLN A 176 16.56 0.34 4.14
N LEU A 177 15.26 -0.02 4.22
CA LEU A 177 14.30 0.21 3.15
C LEU A 177 13.32 1.33 3.50
N LEU A 178 13.01 2.19 2.53
CA LEU A 178 11.89 3.12 2.65
C LEU A 178 10.56 2.34 2.61
N ILE A 179 10.42 1.45 1.64
CA ILE A 179 9.25 0.57 1.50
C ILE A 179 9.62 -0.76 2.15
N LYS A 180 9.14 -0.91 3.38
CA LYS A 180 9.38 -2.12 4.18
C LYS A 180 8.39 -3.19 3.76
N VAL A 181 8.77 -4.46 3.88
CA VAL A 181 7.92 -5.57 3.44
C VAL A 181 7.84 -6.70 4.45
N VAL A 182 6.72 -7.41 4.42
CA VAL A 182 6.43 -8.62 5.19
C VAL A 182 5.65 -9.61 4.32
N CYS A 183 5.87 -10.90 4.56
CA CYS A 183 5.39 -12.01 3.75
C CYS A 183 4.64 -13.00 4.65
#